data_AF-A0A435XSU3-F1
#
_entry.id   AF-A0A435XSU3-F1
#
_cell.length_a   1.000
_cell.length_b   1.000
_cell.length_c   1.000
_cell.angle_alpha   90.00
_cell.angle_beta   90.00
_cell.angle_gamma   90.00
#
_symmetry.space_group_name_H-M   'P 1'
#
loop_
_entity.id
_entity.type
_entity.pdbx_description
1 polymer ?
#
loop_
_entity_poly.entity_id
_entity_poly.type
_entity_poly.pdbx_seq_one_letter_code
_entity_poly.pdbx_strand_id
1 'polypeptide(L)'
;IIAALLGYIGLALFVSLQVVVTGTALITAYIGFLSAQAIGEEGAFANTSVGRWLSANSSYEDTALDQLGLVVSVAINVMIVLVFLPLILLMWGFQLGDIQAWAYKLATGINIGSVTISVTGILSGIVVFVIGYFLTRWFQGWLDGSVMARGKVDTGVRNSIRLAVGYAGVALAALVGISAAGIDLSSLALVAGALSLGIGFGLQNVVSNFVSGLILLAERPFKV
;
A
#
# COMPACT_ATOMS: atom_id res chain seq x y z
N ILE A 1 19.29 -18.85 -39.98
CA ILE A 1 19.39 -19.73 -41.18
C ILE A 1 19.23 -18.92 -42.46
N ILE A 2 18.10 -18.24 -42.70
CA ILE A 2 17.88 -17.42 -43.92
C ILE A 2 18.99 -16.35 -44.11
N ALA A 3 19.34 -15.60 -43.06
CA ALA A 3 20.40 -14.59 -43.12
C ALA A 3 21.79 -15.17 -43.50
N ALA A 4 22.11 -16.38 -43.03
CA ALA A 4 23.36 -17.05 -43.36
C ALA A 4 23.36 -17.53 -44.83
N LEU A 5 22.22 -18.03 -45.32
CA LEU A 5 22.04 -18.43 -46.71
C LEU A 5 22.12 -17.25 -47.70
N LEU A 6 21.76 -16.05 -47.25
CA LEU A 6 21.89 -14.80 -48.02
C LEU A 6 23.29 -14.16 -47.93
N GLY A 7 24.25 -14.80 -47.27
CA GLY A 7 25.63 -14.30 -47.13
C GLY A 7 25.85 -13.33 -45.95
N TYR A 8 24.82 -13.02 -45.17
CA TYR A 8 24.93 -12.14 -43.98
C TYR A 8 25.35 -12.93 -42.74
N ILE A 9 26.60 -13.41 -42.72
CA ILE A 9 27.13 -14.26 -41.64
C ILE A 9 27.15 -13.51 -40.29
N GLY A 10 27.58 -12.25 -40.26
CA GLY A 10 27.60 -11.44 -39.04
C GLY A 10 26.22 -11.23 -38.43
N LEU A 11 25.21 -10.96 -39.27
CA LEU A 11 23.81 -10.83 -38.83
C LEU A 11 23.28 -12.16 -38.33
N ALA A 12 23.59 -13.26 -39.01
CA ALA A 12 23.16 -14.59 -38.58
C ALA A 12 23.72 -14.98 -37.21
N LEU A 13 25.00 -14.67 -36.95
CA LEU A 13 25.64 -14.90 -35.65
C LEU A 13 25.04 -14.00 -34.56
N PHE A 14 24.86 -12.71 -34.85
CA PHE A 14 24.24 -11.77 -33.92
C PHE A 14 22.83 -12.23 -33.51
N VAL A 15 21.98 -12.56 -34.48
CA VAL A 15 20.61 -13.03 -34.22
C VAL A 15 20.63 -14.34 -33.44
N SER A 16 21.50 -15.29 -33.80
CA SER A 16 21.61 -16.56 -33.09
C SER A 16 22.01 -16.37 -31.63
N LEU A 17 23.02 -15.54 -31.36
CA LEU A 17 23.47 -15.25 -30.01
C LEU A 17 22.39 -14.51 -29.22
N GLN A 18 21.75 -13.50 -29.81
CA GLN A 18 20.70 -12.75 -29.13
C GLN A 18 19.49 -13.60 -28.78
N VAL A 19 19.08 -14.51 -29.68
CA VAL A 19 17.99 -15.47 -29.39
C VAL A 19 18.37 -16.40 -28.24
N VAL A 20 19.58 -16.95 -28.22
CA VAL A 20 20.01 -17.87 -27.16
C VAL A 20 20.12 -17.17 -25.82
N VAL A 21 20.80 -16.02 -25.76
CA VAL A 21 21.04 -15.34 -24.48
C VAL A 21 19.73 -14.73 -23.96
N THR A 22 18.94 -14.05 -24.82
CA THR A 22 17.64 -13.49 -24.41
C THR A 22 16.66 -14.60 -24.02
N GLY A 23 16.63 -15.71 -24.78
CA GLY A 23 15.80 -16.87 -24.46
C GLY A 23 16.17 -17.48 -23.11
N THR A 24 17.47 -17.64 -22.82
CA THR A 24 17.95 -18.15 -21.53
C THR A 24 17.55 -17.22 -20.39
N ALA A 25 17.70 -15.90 -20.57
CA ALA A 25 17.30 -14.91 -19.57
C ALA A 25 15.79 -14.95 -19.30
N LEU A 26 14.96 -15.04 -20.35
CA LEU A 26 13.51 -15.13 -20.23
C LEU A 26 13.06 -16.43 -19.55
N ILE A 27 13.65 -17.57 -19.91
CA ILE A 27 13.35 -18.86 -19.27
C ILE A 27 13.73 -18.82 -17.79
N THR A 28 14.88 -18.25 -17.46
CA THR A 28 15.33 -18.12 -16.06
C THR A 28 14.39 -17.21 -15.27
N ALA A 29 13.99 -16.07 -15.83
CA ALA A 29 13.00 -15.18 -15.22
C ALA A 29 11.65 -15.88 -15.03
N TYR A 30 11.21 -16.66 -16.02
CA TYR A 30 9.95 -17.41 -15.99
C TYR A 30 9.96 -18.52 -14.94
N ILE A 31 11.06 -19.27 -14.81
CA ILE A 31 11.23 -20.27 -13.73
C ILE A 31 11.20 -19.57 -12.37
N GLY A 32 11.86 -18.42 -12.24
CA GLY A 32 11.79 -17.61 -11.02
C GLY A 32 10.36 -17.18 -10.69
N PHE A 33 9.60 -16.74 -11.69
CA PHE A 33 8.21 -16.32 -11.54
C PHE A 33 7.30 -17.47 -11.11
N LEU A 34 7.45 -18.64 -11.75
CA LEU A 34 6.74 -19.86 -11.34
C LEU A 34 7.10 -20.28 -9.91
N SER A 35 8.38 -20.17 -9.55
CA SER A 35 8.85 -20.47 -8.18
C SER A 35 8.25 -19.50 -7.17
N ALA A 36 8.15 -18.22 -7.50
CA ALA A 36 7.50 -17.23 -6.66
C ALA A 36 6.01 -17.53 -6.48
N GLN A 37 5.30 -17.88 -7.56
CA GLN A 37 3.89 -18.29 -7.47
C GLN A 37 3.70 -19.53 -6.60
N ALA A 38 4.56 -20.55 -6.76
CA ALA A 38 4.51 -21.75 -5.94
C ALA A 38 4.72 -21.46 -4.44
N ILE A 39 5.50 -20.42 -4.09
CA ILE A 39 5.67 -19.99 -2.68
C ILE A 39 4.42 -19.26 -2.15
N GLY A 40 3.67 -18.60 -3.02
CA GLY A 40 2.46 -17.85 -2.69
C GLY A 40 1.18 -18.68 -2.62
N GLU A 41 1.22 -19.96 -3.01
CA GLU A 41 0.08 -20.88 -2.86
C GLU A 41 -0.23 -21.13 -1.37
N GLU A 42 -1.51 -21.35 -1.08
CA GLU A 42 -2.02 -21.59 0.28
C GLU A 42 -1.30 -22.79 0.92
N GLY A 43 -0.72 -22.59 2.12
CA GLY A 43 0.06 -23.59 2.83
C GLY A 43 1.44 -23.91 2.24
N ALA A 44 1.80 -23.38 1.07
CA ALA A 44 3.09 -23.67 0.43
C ALA A 44 4.25 -22.98 1.16
N PHE A 45 4.04 -21.76 1.66
CA PHE A 45 5.06 -21.01 2.40
C PHE A 45 5.48 -21.73 3.68
N ALA A 46 4.55 -22.34 4.40
CA ALA A 46 4.82 -23.11 5.61
C ALA A 46 5.76 -24.30 5.37
N ASN A 47 5.76 -24.88 4.16
CA ASN A 47 6.63 -25.99 3.78
C ASN A 47 8.05 -25.55 3.37
N THR A 48 8.28 -24.25 3.17
CA THR A 48 9.63 -23.73 2.86
C THR A 48 10.56 -23.81 4.07
N SER A 49 11.88 -23.81 3.86
CA SER A 49 12.85 -23.81 4.97
C SER A 49 12.68 -22.60 5.90
N VAL A 50 12.31 -21.44 5.34
CA VAL A 50 12.06 -20.21 6.09
C VAL A 50 10.73 -20.27 6.84
N GLY A 51 9.67 -20.77 6.20
CA GLY A 51 8.36 -20.96 6.82
C GLY A 51 8.40 -21.96 7.98
N ARG A 52 9.11 -23.09 7.82
CA ARG A 52 9.31 -24.06 8.91
C ARG A 52 10.10 -23.48 10.07
N TRP A 53 11.12 -22.67 9.80
CA TRP A 53 11.87 -21.98 10.84
C TRP A 53 11.01 -20.94 11.59
N LEU A 54 10.19 -20.17 10.86
CA LEU A 54 9.22 -19.22 11.44
C LEU A 54 8.16 -19.92 12.30
N SER A 55 7.62 -21.03 11.81
CA SER A 55 6.63 -21.85 12.54
C SER A 55 7.23 -22.52 13.78
N ALA A 56 8.48 -22.97 13.71
CA ALA A 56 9.16 -23.60 14.85
C ALA A 56 9.53 -22.60 15.96
N ASN A 57 9.79 -21.34 15.61
CA ASN A 57 10.30 -20.34 16.54
C ASN A 57 9.21 -19.37 17.05
N SER A 58 8.02 -19.35 16.44
CA SER A 58 6.91 -18.49 16.80
C SER A 58 5.56 -19.19 16.63
N SER A 59 4.63 -18.97 17.56
CA SER A 59 3.25 -19.45 17.52
C SER A 59 2.38 -18.67 16.51
N TYR A 60 2.84 -18.53 15.26
CA TYR A 60 2.05 -17.88 14.22
C TYR A 60 0.87 -18.78 13.83
N GLU A 61 -0.31 -18.16 13.71
CA GLU A 61 -1.50 -18.80 13.16
C GLU A 61 -1.25 -19.16 11.69
N ASP A 62 -1.78 -20.29 11.21
CA ASP A 62 -1.55 -20.76 9.83
C ASP A 62 -1.90 -19.67 8.80
N THR A 63 -2.96 -18.90 9.07
CA THR A 63 -3.40 -17.74 8.29
C THR A 63 -2.33 -16.64 8.16
N ALA A 64 -1.51 -16.43 9.19
CA ALA A 64 -0.45 -15.41 9.16
C ALA A 64 0.73 -15.85 8.29
N LEU A 65 1.05 -17.15 8.29
CA LEU A 65 2.09 -17.72 7.43
C LEU A 65 1.69 -17.66 5.95
N ASP A 66 0.41 -17.88 5.65
CA ASP A 66 -0.12 -17.73 4.28
C ASP A 66 -0.07 -16.28 3.80
N GLN A 67 -0.45 -15.31 4.65
CA GLN A 67 -0.30 -13.89 4.30
C GLN A 67 1.16 -13.50 4.05
N LEU A 68 2.11 -14.05 4.83
CA LEU A 68 3.53 -13.84 4.59
C LEU A 68 3.98 -14.48 3.27
N GLY A 69 3.52 -15.69 2.95
CA GLY A 69 3.78 -16.34 1.66
C GLY A 69 3.36 -15.51 0.46
N LEU A 70 2.16 -14.90 0.53
CA LEU A 70 1.66 -13.98 -0.49
C LEU A 70 2.55 -12.74 -0.61
N VAL A 71 2.93 -12.11 0.50
CA VAL A 71 3.82 -10.93 0.47
C VAL A 71 5.20 -11.28 -0.11
N VAL A 72 5.76 -12.43 0.28
CA VAL A 72 7.06 -12.91 -0.20
C VAL A 72 7.03 -13.23 -1.69
N SER A 73 5.99 -13.92 -2.18
CA SER A 73 5.85 -14.22 -3.62
C SER A 73 5.75 -12.95 -4.47
N VAL A 74 4.96 -11.97 -4.03
CA VAL A 74 4.88 -10.65 -4.69
C VAL A 74 6.23 -9.96 -4.67
N ALA A 75 6.93 -9.96 -3.54
CA ALA A 75 8.25 -9.33 -3.44
C ALA A 75 9.29 -9.99 -4.37
N ILE A 76 9.31 -11.32 -4.47
CA ILE A 76 10.19 -12.06 -5.39
C ILE A 76 9.85 -11.71 -6.85
N ASN A 77 8.56 -11.67 -7.21
CA ASN A 77 8.13 -11.28 -8.56
C ASN A 77 8.59 -9.87 -8.93
N VAL A 78 8.46 -8.91 -8.01
CA VAL A 78 8.96 -7.54 -8.22
C VAL A 78 10.48 -7.54 -8.39
N MET A 79 11.21 -8.28 -7.57
CA MET A 79 12.68 -8.41 -7.69
C MET A 79 13.11 -9.01 -9.03
N ILE A 80 12.41 -10.05 -9.52
CA ILE A 80 12.69 -10.65 -10.83
C ILE A 80 12.55 -9.60 -11.93
N VAL A 81 11.47 -8.82 -11.94
CA VAL A 81 11.28 -7.76 -12.93
C VAL A 81 12.37 -6.70 -12.80
N LEU A 82 12.68 -6.24 -11.59
CA LEU A 82 13.71 -5.22 -11.34
C LEU A 82 15.11 -5.65 -11.77
N VAL A 83 15.41 -6.96 -11.76
CA VAL A 83 16.71 -7.49 -12.16
C VAL A 83 16.74 -7.85 -13.64
N PHE A 84 15.78 -8.64 -14.13
CA PHE A 84 15.80 -9.17 -15.49
C PHE A 84 15.45 -8.13 -16.56
N LEU A 85 14.57 -7.17 -16.26
CA LEU A 85 14.19 -6.13 -17.21
C LEU A 85 15.41 -5.27 -17.63
N PRO A 86 16.19 -4.66 -16.71
CA PRO A 86 17.37 -3.90 -17.12
C PRO A 86 18.46 -4.79 -17.75
N LEU A 87 18.62 -6.04 -17.32
CA LEU A 87 19.56 -6.97 -17.95
C LEU A 87 19.19 -7.23 -19.42
N ILE A 88 17.92 -7.49 -19.71
CA ILE A 88 17.44 -7.70 -21.08
C ILE A 88 17.63 -6.42 -21.90
N LEU A 89 17.32 -5.24 -21.35
CA LEU A 89 17.55 -3.98 -22.05
C LEU A 89 19.02 -3.77 -22.40
N LEU A 90 19.94 -4.03 -21.46
CA LEU A 90 21.39 -3.97 -21.71
C LEU A 90 21.82 -4.94 -22.82
N MET A 91 21.28 -6.15 -22.84
CA MET A 91 21.57 -7.15 -23.88
C MET A 91 21.12 -6.72 -25.27
N TRP A 92 20.03 -5.93 -25.34
CA TRP A 92 19.51 -5.35 -26.57
C TRP A 92 20.23 -4.06 -27.01
N GLY A 93 21.29 -3.67 -26.30
CA GLY A 93 22.14 -2.55 -26.67
C GLY A 93 21.68 -1.20 -26.11
N PHE A 94 20.73 -1.18 -25.17
CA PHE A 94 20.43 0.03 -24.42
C PHE A 94 21.64 0.43 -23.59
N GLN A 95 21.97 1.72 -23.57
CA GLN A 95 23.07 2.21 -22.76
C GLN A 95 22.63 2.28 -21.29
N LEU A 96 23.58 2.08 -20.37
CA LEU A 96 23.32 2.26 -18.92
C LEU A 96 22.75 3.65 -18.63
N GLY A 97 23.17 4.68 -19.37
CA GLY A 97 22.65 6.04 -19.24
C GLY A 97 21.17 6.16 -19.63
N ASP A 98 20.72 5.48 -20.68
CA ASP A 98 19.32 5.48 -21.10
C ASP A 98 18.43 4.78 -20.07
N ILE A 99 18.89 3.64 -19.55
CA ILE A 99 18.20 2.88 -18.50
C ILE A 99 18.11 3.70 -17.22
N GLN A 100 19.20 4.37 -16.82
CA GLN A 100 19.21 5.27 -15.66
C GLN A 100 18.28 6.47 -15.87
N ALA A 101 18.25 7.06 -17.06
CA ALA A 101 17.36 8.18 -17.38
C ALA A 101 15.88 7.75 -17.32
N TRP A 102 15.55 6.55 -17.81
CA TRP A 102 14.20 5.99 -17.71
C TRP A 102 13.83 5.64 -16.27
N ALA A 103 14.75 5.03 -15.52
CA ALA A 103 14.57 4.74 -14.11
C ALA A 103 14.36 6.03 -13.29
N TYR A 104 15.14 7.08 -13.59
CA TYR A 104 14.97 8.40 -12.97
C TYR A 104 13.61 8.98 -13.31
N LYS A 105 13.16 8.95 -14.58
CA LYS A 105 11.82 9.40 -14.97
C LYS A 105 10.70 8.65 -14.26
N LEU A 106 10.80 7.33 -14.10
CA LEU A 106 9.84 6.54 -13.34
C LEU A 106 9.90 6.87 -11.83
N ALA A 107 11.09 7.10 -11.29
CA ALA A 107 11.31 7.40 -9.89
C ALA A 107 10.86 8.83 -9.51
N THR A 108 11.14 9.83 -10.34
CA THR A 108 10.79 11.24 -10.11
C THR A 108 9.42 11.61 -10.64
N GLY A 109 8.82 10.75 -11.46
CA GLY A 109 7.43 10.80 -11.85
C GLY A 109 7.21 11.05 -13.33
N ILE A 110 6.24 10.32 -13.87
CA ILE A 110 5.67 10.60 -15.18
C ILE A 110 4.48 11.52 -14.94
N ASN A 111 4.48 12.69 -15.56
CA ASN A 111 3.33 13.57 -15.55
C ASN A 111 2.24 12.98 -16.46
N ILE A 112 1.14 12.51 -15.87
CA ILE A 112 -0.07 12.08 -16.59
C ILE A 112 -1.15 13.12 -16.28
N GLY A 113 -1.36 14.07 -17.20
CA GLY A 113 -2.28 15.19 -16.97
C GLY A 113 -1.77 16.13 -15.86
N SER A 114 -2.55 16.31 -14.80
CA SER A 114 -2.19 17.08 -13.59
C SER A 114 -1.61 16.23 -12.46
N VAL A 115 -1.50 14.91 -12.64
CA VAL A 115 -1.00 13.99 -11.60
C VAL A 115 0.41 13.54 -11.94
N THR A 116 1.36 13.85 -11.07
CA THR A 116 2.73 13.33 -11.13
C THR A 116 2.78 12.02 -10.35
N ILE A 117 2.62 10.89 -11.05
CA ILE A 117 2.74 9.56 -10.42
C ILE A 117 4.21 9.17 -10.44
N SER A 118 4.81 9.11 -9.25
CA SER A 118 6.21 8.72 -9.07
C SER A 118 6.31 7.49 -8.17
N VAL A 119 7.25 6.59 -8.48
CA VAL A 119 7.49 5.40 -7.63
C VAL A 119 7.90 5.82 -6.22
N THR A 120 8.70 6.89 -6.12
CA THR A 120 9.08 7.49 -4.83
C THR A 120 7.88 8.03 -4.07
N GLY A 121 6.94 8.69 -4.74
CA GLY A 121 5.68 9.17 -4.17
C GLY A 121 4.82 8.02 -3.65
N ILE A 122 4.63 6.97 -4.45
CA ILE A 122 3.86 5.79 -4.00
C ILE A 122 4.49 5.17 -2.75
N LEU A 123 5.82 5.00 -2.73
CA LEU A 123 6.54 4.50 -1.56
C LEU A 123 6.41 5.43 -0.35
N SER A 124 6.58 6.74 -0.52
CA SER A 124 6.41 7.70 0.59
C SER A 124 4.97 7.70 1.11
N GLY A 125 3.98 7.61 0.21
CA GLY A 125 2.57 7.49 0.57
C GLY A 125 2.27 6.23 1.38
N ILE A 126 2.81 5.08 0.97
CA ILE A 126 2.69 3.82 1.73
C ILE A 126 3.33 3.97 3.12
N VAL A 127 4.55 4.50 3.19
CA VAL A 127 5.26 4.69 4.48
C VAL A 127 4.46 5.61 5.40
N VAL A 128 3.98 6.73 4.89
CA VAL A 128 3.17 7.69 5.64
C VAL A 128 1.85 7.08 6.10
N PHE A 129 1.18 6.31 5.24
CA PHE A 129 -0.04 5.58 5.61
C PHE A 129 0.20 4.57 6.73
N VAL A 130 1.27 3.77 6.62
CA VAL A 130 1.65 2.77 7.63
C VAL A 130 1.91 3.45 8.97
N ILE A 131 2.69 4.54 8.98
CA ILE A 131 2.95 5.33 10.19
C ILE A 131 1.63 5.86 10.77
N GLY A 132 0.77 6.46 9.94
CA GLY A 132 -0.53 6.99 10.37
C GLY A 132 -1.47 5.91 10.92
N TYR A 133 -1.46 4.72 10.34
CA TYR A 133 -2.21 3.56 10.81
C TYR A 133 -1.75 3.12 12.21
N PHE A 134 -0.43 2.98 12.41
CA PHE A 134 0.12 2.62 13.71
C PHE A 134 -0.12 3.70 14.77
N LEU A 135 0.00 4.98 14.41
CA LEU A 135 -0.36 6.10 15.28
C LEU A 135 -1.84 6.05 15.68
N THR A 136 -2.72 5.76 14.74
CA THR A 136 -4.16 5.61 14.99
C THR A 136 -4.44 4.45 15.95
N ARG A 137 -3.80 3.28 15.74
CA ARG A 137 -3.92 2.12 16.64
C ARG A 137 -3.39 2.41 18.04
N TRP A 138 -2.24 3.09 18.13
CA TRP A 138 -1.66 3.50 19.39
C TRP A 138 -2.58 4.48 20.14
N PHE A 139 -3.12 5.48 19.43
CA PHE A 139 -4.05 6.45 20.01
C PHE A 139 -5.34 5.79 20.51
N GLN A 140 -5.91 4.85 19.74
CA GLN A 140 -7.07 4.06 20.19
C GLN A 140 -6.75 3.30 21.48
N GLY A 141 -5.61 2.63 21.55
CA GLY A 141 -5.20 1.88 22.75
C GLY A 141 -5.00 2.79 23.96
N TRP A 142 -4.38 3.95 23.76
CA TRP A 142 -4.21 4.95 24.80
C TRP A 142 -5.55 5.52 25.29
N LEU A 143 -6.47 5.85 24.38
CA LEU A 143 -7.80 6.37 24.69
C LEU A 143 -8.60 5.35 25.51
N ASP A 144 -8.57 4.09 25.09
CA ASP A 144 -9.28 2.98 25.70
C ASP A 144 -8.76 2.69 27.11
N GLY A 145 -7.43 2.58 27.26
CA GLY A 145 -6.78 2.22 28.53
C GLY A 145 -6.62 3.36 29.55
N SER A 146 -6.43 4.60 29.08
CA SER A 146 -6.15 5.73 29.97
C SER A 146 -7.39 6.54 30.31
N VAL A 147 -8.25 6.82 29.32
CA VAL A 147 -9.39 7.73 29.49
C VAL A 147 -10.66 6.94 29.80
N MET A 148 -10.99 5.96 28.97
CA MET A 148 -12.27 5.25 29.08
C MET A 148 -12.30 4.28 30.27
N ALA A 149 -11.19 3.60 30.57
CA ALA A 149 -11.09 2.70 31.71
C ALA A 149 -11.22 3.43 33.06
N ARG A 150 -10.73 4.68 33.14
CA ARG A 150 -10.83 5.50 34.37
C ARG A 150 -12.20 6.18 34.50
N GLY A 151 -12.86 6.48 33.38
CA GLY A 151 -14.13 7.19 33.35
C GLY A 151 -15.39 6.35 33.61
N LYS A 152 -15.27 5.04 33.87
CA LYS A 152 -16.42 4.10 33.99
C LYS A 152 -17.44 4.23 32.84
N VAL A 153 -16.93 4.44 31.63
CA VAL A 153 -17.76 4.58 30.42
C VAL A 153 -18.42 3.25 30.11
N ASP A 154 -19.72 3.27 29.82
CA ASP A 154 -20.49 2.08 29.46
C ASP A 154 -19.86 1.37 28.25
N THR A 155 -19.90 0.03 28.23
CA THR A 155 -19.29 -0.79 27.19
C THR A 155 -19.80 -0.45 25.80
N GLY A 156 -21.09 -0.11 25.66
CA GLY A 156 -21.67 0.29 24.38
C GLY A 156 -21.09 1.60 23.84
N VAL A 157 -20.94 2.61 24.71
CA VAL A 157 -20.37 3.91 24.37
C VAL A 157 -18.88 3.79 24.06
N ARG A 158 -18.14 3.00 24.84
CA ARG A 158 -16.72 2.71 24.64
C ARG A 158 -16.45 2.12 23.25
N ASN A 159 -17.25 1.12 22.86
CA ASN A 159 -17.12 0.48 21.55
C ASN A 159 -17.42 1.45 20.40
N SER A 160 -18.49 2.24 20.52
CA SER A 160 -18.86 3.26 19.52
C SER A 160 -17.77 4.31 19.32
N ILE A 161 -17.17 4.82 20.40
CA ILE A 161 -16.09 5.81 20.29
C ILE A 161 -14.85 5.16 19.66
N ARG A 162 -14.49 3.93 20.06
CA ARG A 162 -13.35 3.22 19.47
C ARG A 162 -13.50 3.02 17.97
N LEU A 163 -14.69 2.63 17.52
CA LEU A 163 -15.01 2.51 16.09
C LEU A 163 -14.96 3.86 15.37
N ALA A 164 -15.57 4.90 15.94
CA ALA A 164 -15.60 6.23 15.35
C ALA A 164 -14.17 6.82 15.19
N VAL A 165 -13.37 6.77 16.26
CA VAL A 165 -11.97 7.23 16.25
C VAL A 165 -11.14 6.37 15.29
N GLY A 166 -11.40 5.07 15.23
CA GLY A 166 -10.65 4.18 14.34
C GLY A 166 -10.92 4.42 12.87
N TYR A 167 -12.18 4.52 12.47
CA TYR A 167 -12.51 4.83 11.08
C TYR A 167 -12.05 6.23 10.69
N ALA A 168 -12.25 7.23 11.55
CA ALA A 168 -11.76 8.59 11.29
C ALA A 168 -10.24 8.64 11.16
N GLY A 169 -9.51 7.99 12.08
CA GLY A 169 -8.05 7.97 12.06
C GLY A 169 -7.47 7.24 10.84
N VAL A 170 -8.04 6.09 10.47
CA VAL A 170 -7.61 5.35 9.26
C VAL A 170 -7.94 6.14 8.00
N ALA A 171 -9.12 6.79 7.93
CA ALA A 171 -9.48 7.65 6.80
C ALA A 171 -8.51 8.84 6.67
N LEU A 172 -8.15 9.49 7.77
CA LEU A 172 -7.16 10.57 7.78
C LEU A 172 -5.78 10.07 7.36
N ALA A 173 -5.32 8.93 7.89
CA ALA A 173 -4.04 8.32 7.49
C ALA A 173 -4.02 8.01 5.99
N ALA A 174 -5.13 7.52 5.43
CA ALA A 174 -5.27 7.26 4.00
C ALA A 174 -5.19 8.55 3.18
N LEU A 175 -5.92 9.60 3.57
CA LEU A 175 -5.86 10.90 2.88
C LEU A 175 -4.45 11.47 2.91
N VAL A 176 -3.79 11.48 4.06
CA VAL A 176 -2.41 11.99 4.19
C VAL A 176 -1.43 11.13 3.37
N GLY A 177 -1.58 9.80 3.35
CA GLY A 177 -0.78 8.91 2.52
C GLY A 177 -0.96 9.15 1.01
N ILE A 178 -2.21 9.34 0.57
CA ILE A 178 -2.54 9.68 -0.82
C ILE A 178 -1.94 11.03 -1.22
N SER A 179 -2.04 12.04 -0.35
CA SER A 179 -1.41 13.35 -0.57
C SER A 179 0.12 13.24 -0.64
N ALA A 180 0.74 12.47 0.24
CA ALA A 180 2.17 12.20 0.23
C ALA A 180 2.64 11.41 -1.01
N ALA A 181 1.72 10.74 -1.71
CA ALA A 181 1.98 10.13 -3.00
C ALA A 181 1.93 11.09 -4.19
N GLY A 182 1.66 12.38 -3.95
CA GLY A 182 1.59 13.42 -4.97
C GLY A 182 0.22 13.52 -5.66
N ILE A 183 -0.81 12.88 -5.11
CA ILE A 183 -2.18 12.95 -5.64
C ILE A 183 -2.86 14.20 -5.06
N ASP A 184 -3.39 15.04 -5.96
CA ASP A 184 -4.17 16.22 -5.57
C ASP A 184 -5.52 15.82 -4.96
N LEU A 185 -5.71 16.21 -3.70
CA LEU A 185 -6.93 15.93 -2.94
C LEU A 185 -7.97 17.05 -3.04
N SER A 186 -7.74 18.10 -3.85
CA SER A 186 -8.66 19.25 -3.94
C SER A 186 -10.10 18.84 -4.25
N SER A 187 -10.30 17.91 -5.19
CA SER A 187 -11.64 17.38 -5.51
C SER A 187 -12.25 16.57 -4.35
N LEU A 188 -11.43 15.79 -3.64
CA LEU A 188 -11.86 15.04 -2.46
C LEU A 188 -12.20 15.97 -1.29
N ALA A 189 -11.47 17.07 -1.12
CA ALA A 189 -11.74 18.09 -0.11
C ALA A 189 -13.11 18.75 -0.35
N LEU A 190 -13.49 19.00 -1.61
CA LEU A 190 -14.82 19.50 -1.95
C LEU A 190 -15.92 18.50 -1.58
N VAL A 191 -15.73 17.21 -1.91
CA VAL A 191 -16.68 16.15 -1.54
C VAL A 191 -16.76 16.00 -0.03
N ALA A 192 -15.62 15.94 0.68
CA ALA A 192 -15.57 15.85 2.13
C ALA A 192 -16.21 17.08 2.80
N GLY A 193 -16.07 18.27 2.21
CA GLY A 193 -16.74 19.49 2.66
C GLY A 193 -18.26 19.37 2.55
N ALA A 194 -18.77 18.94 1.39
CA ALA A 194 -20.20 18.72 1.19
C ALA A 194 -20.77 17.65 2.14
N LEU A 195 -20.02 16.56 2.34
CA LEU A 195 -20.38 15.48 3.25
C LEU A 195 -20.41 15.96 4.71
N SER A 196 -19.43 16.78 5.11
CA SER A 196 -19.37 17.40 6.44
C SER A 196 -20.54 18.34 6.69
N LEU A 197 -20.93 19.15 5.69
CA LEU A 197 -22.14 19.97 5.77
C LEU A 197 -23.39 19.10 5.90
N GLY A 198 -23.51 18.02 5.12
CA GLY A 198 -24.63 17.08 5.19
C GLY A 198 -24.76 16.42 6.57
N ILE A 199 -23.65 15.96 7.15
CA ILE A 199 -23.62 15.42 8.52
C ILE A 199 -24.01 16.50 9.54
N GLY A 200 -23.51 17.73 9.37
CA GLY A 200 -23.87 18.86 10.23
C GLY A 200 -25.36 19.19 10.21
N PHE A 201 -25.99 19.20 9.03
CA PHE A 201 -27.44 19.37 8.90
C PHE A 201 -28.21 18.19 9.51
N GLY A 202 -27.74 16.95 9.33
CA GLY A 202 -28.36 15.77 9.93
C GLY A 202 -28.29 15.76 11.47
N LEU A 203 -27.21 16.28 12.04
CA LEU A 203 -27.01 16.39 13.49
C LEU A 203 -27.58 17.68 14.11
N GLN A 204 -28.11 18.60 13.30
CA GLN A 204 -28.56 19.91 13.75
C GLN A 204 -29.55 19.83 14.93
N ASN A 205 -30.54 18.93 14.85
CA ASN A 205 -31.53 18.76 15.92
C ASN A 205 -30.92 18.24 17.22
N VAL A 206 -29.95 17.31 17.13
CA VAL A 206 -29.27 16.75 18.31
C VAL A 206 -28.44 17.84 19.00
N VAL A 207 -27.68 18.61 18.22
CA VAL A 207 -26.87 19.72 18.74
C VAL A 207 -27.77 20.81 19.33
N SER A 208 -28.86 21.18 18.66
CA SER A 208 -29.84 22.15 19.15
C SER A 208 -30.42 21.73 20.51
N ASN A 209 -30.92 20.50 20.61
CA ASN A 209 -31.47 19.96 21.85
C ASN A 209 -30.44 19.91 22.98
N PHE A 210 -29.19 19.56 22.67
CA PHE A 210 -28.09 19.55 23.63
C PHE A 210 -27.77 20.95 24.17
N VAL A 211 -27.66 21.94 23.27
CA VAL A 211 -27.40 23.34 23.65
C VAL A 211 -28.57 23.89 24.47
N SER A 212 -29.83 23.63 24.08
CA SER A 212 -31.00 24.00 24.88
C SER A 212 -30.94 23.40 26.28
N GLY A 213 -30.54 22.13 26.41
CA GLY A 213 -30.35 21.49 27.72
C GLY A 213 -29.30 22.19 28.58
N LEU A 214 -28.15 22.56 28.01
CA LEU A 214 -27.11 23.32 28.71
C LEU A 214 -27.58 24.71 29.15
N ILE A 215 -28.33 25.43 28.29
CA ILE A 215 -28.89 26.74 28.61
C ILE A 215 -29.87 26.64 29.78
N LEU A 216 -30.77 25.65 29.76
CA LEU A 216 -31.72 25.44 30.85
C LEU A 216 -31.02 25.17 32.19
N LEU A 217 -29.93 24.40 32.18
CA LEU A 217 -29.12 24.16 33.39
C LEU A 217 -28.41 25.43 33.89
N ALA A 218 -27.99 26.31 32.97
CA ALA A 218 -27.30 27.55 33.30
C ALA A 218 -28.27 28.64 33.82
N GLU A 219 -29.40 28.86 33.14
CA GLU A 219 -30.38 29.89 33.51
C GLU A 219 -31.24 29.49 34.71
N ARG A 220 -31.35 28.18 35.02
CA ARG A 220 -32.23 27.63 36.07
C ARG A 220 -33.61 28.31 36.12
N PRO A 221 -34.36 28.35 35.00
CA PRO A 221 -35.65 29.05 34.96
C PRO A 221 -36.72 28.41 35.85
N PHE A 222 -36.51 27.16 36.28
CA PHE A 222 -37.37 26.43 37.20
C PHE A 222 -36.54 25.96 38.41
N LYS A 223 -36.93 26.38 39.62
CA LYS A 223 -36.48 25.78 40.89
C LYS A 223 -37.53 24.74 41.30
N VAL A 224 -37.11 23.48 41.41
CA VAL A 224 -37.86 22.41 42.08
C VAL A 224 -37.59 22.43 43.57
#